data_AF-A0AA37QFT6-F1
#
_entry.id   AF-A0AA37QFT6-F1
#
_cell.length_a   1.000
_cell.length_b   1.000
_cell.length_c   1.000
_cell.angle_alpha   90.00
_cell.angle_beta   90.00
_cell.angle_gamma   90.00
#
_symmetry.space_group_name_H-M   'P 1'
#
loop_
_entity.id
_entity.type
_entity.pdbx_description
1 polymer ?
#
loop_
_entity_poly.entity_id
_entity_poly.type
_entity_poly.pdbx_seq_one_letter_code
_entity_poly.pdbx_strand_id
1 'polypeptide(L)' 'MFRKSKIEPVEKVKIVERYLAGEIGIRKAGKELGVDHHSIRNWISIYLSV' A
#
# COMPACT_ATOMS: atom_id res chain seq x y z
N MET A 1 -2.21 -9.35 20.33
CA MET A 1 -2.87 -9.44 19.02
C MET A 1 -2.77 -8.09 18.33
N PHE A 2 -2.05 -7.99 17.21
CA PHE A 2 -2.01 -6.77 16.38
C PHE A 2 -3.43 -6.47 15.91
N ARG A 3 -4.04 -5.40 16.42
CA ARG A 3 -5.30 -4.89 15.89
C ARG A 3 -5.04 -4.55 14.44
N LYS A 4 -5.83 -5.10 13.51
CA LYS A 4 -5.86 -4.64 12.12
C LYS A 4 -6.30 -3.17 12.17
N SER A 5 -5.33 -2.26 12.28
CA SER A 5 -5.59 -0.83 12.09
C SER A 5 -6.30 -0.71 10.76
N LYS A 6 -7.48 -0.09 10.81
CA LYS A 6 -8.39 -0.02 9.67
C LYS A 6 -7.81 1.02 8.71
N ILE A 7 -6.80 0.62 7.93
CA ILE A 7 -6.19 1.50 6.93
C ILE A 7 -7.30 1.90 5.98
N GLU A 8 -7.55 3.20 5.91
CA GLU A 8 -8.61 3.72 5.08
C GLU A 8 -8.34 3.35 3.61
N PRO A 9 -9.38 2.98 2.84
CA PRO A 9 -9.20 2.65 1.43
C PRO A 9 -8.53 3.80 0.65
N VAL A 10 -8.79 5.05 1.04
CA VAL A 10 -8.15 6.24 0.48
C VAL A 10 -6.64 6.25 0.69
N GLU A 11 -6.15 5.87 1.87
CA GLU A 11 -4.70 5.80 2.13
C GLU A 11 -4.03 4.70 1.31
N LYS A 12 -4.70 3.58 1.09
CA LYS A 12 -4.20 2.50 0.23
C LYS A 12 -4.05 2.98 -1.21
N VAL A 13 -5.06 3.67 -1.74
CA VAL A 13 -5.02 4.20 -3.10
C VAL A 13 -3.89 5.22 -3.24
N LYS A 14 -3.78 6.18 -2.31
CA LYS A 14 -2.68 7.16 -2.31
C LYS A 14 -1.30 6.50 -2.36
N ILE A 15 -1.07 5.46 -1.57
CA ILE A 15 0.24 4.77 -1.54
C ILE A 15 0.52 4.05 -2.87
N VAL A 16 -0.51 3.47 -3.49
CA VAL A 16 -0.39 2.79 -4.79
C VAL A 16 -0.12 3.80 -5.90
N GLU A 17 -0.81 4.94 -5.90
CA GLU A 17 -0.57 6.02 -6.86
C GLU A 17 0.86 6.59 -6.76
N ARG A 18 1.35 6.84 -5.53
CA ARG A 18 2.74 7.30 -5.32
C ARG A 18 3.78 6.25 -5.73
N TYR A 19 3.46 4.96 -5.57
CA TYR A 19 4.29 3.88 -6.08
C TYR A 19 4.32 3.88 -7.61
N LEU A 20 3.16 4.03 -8.28
CA LEU A 20 3.05 4.08 -9.74
C LEU A 20 3.72 5.33 -10.32
N ALA A 21 3.70 6.45 -9.60
CA ALA A 21 4.43 7.67 -9.94
C ALA A 21 5.96 7.54 -9.77
N GLY A 22 6.45 6.44 -9.18
CA GLY A 22 7.87 6.22 -8.91
C GLY A 22 8.43 7.03 -7.74
N GLU A 23 7.58 7.71 -6.96
CA GLU A 23 8.01 8.55 -5.82
C GLU A 23 8.46 7.71 -4.62
N ILE A 24 7.85 6.53 -4.44
CA ILE A 24 8.13 5.62 -3.32
C ILE A 24 8.28 4.18 -3.79
N GLY A 25 9.18 3.42 -3.16
CA GLY A 25 9.28 1.97 -3.34
C GLY A 25 8.38 1.20 -2.38
N ILE A 26 8.09 -0.07 -2.71
CA ILE A 26 7.23 -0.98 -1.92
C ILE A 26 7.63 -1.06 -0.43
N ARG A 27 8.94 -1.11 -0.13
CA ARG A 27 9.42 -1.14 1.27
C ARG A 27 9.09 0.14 2.04
N LYS A 28 9.17 1.29 1.37
CA LYS A 28 8.88 2.60 1.97
C LYS A 28 7.37 2.77 2.18
N ALA A 29 6.58 2.38 1.18
CA ALA A 29 5.12 2.33 1.27
C ALA A 29 4.62 1.46 2.43
N GLY A 30 5.21 0.27 2.60
CA GLY A 30 4.89 -0.62 3.71
C GLY A 30 5.23 0.00 5.08
N LYS A 31 6.40 0.64 5.19
CA LYS A 31 6.81 1.32 6.42
C LYS A 31 5.92 2.51 6.78
N GLU A 32 5.49 3.32 5.80
CA GLU A 32 4.59 4.46 6.05
C GLU A 32 3.23 4.02 6.59
N LEU A 33 2.66 2.95 6.05
CA LEU A 33 1.35 2.44 6.47
C LEU A 33 1.43 1.41 7.60
N GLY A 34 2.63 1.07 8.08
CA GLY A 34 2.85 0.01 9.06
C GLY A 34 2.39 -1.38 8.57
N VAL A 35 2.45 -1.62 7.26
CA VAL A 35 2.07 -2.89 6.64
C VAL A 35 3.24 -3.57 6.00
N ASP A 36 3.13 -4.89 5.93
CA ASP A 36 4.10 -5.70 5.21
C ASP A 36 4.08 -5.41 3.69
N HIS A 37 5.25 -5.50 3.04
CA HIS A 37 5.39 -5.29 1.59
C HIS A 37 4.49 -6.21 0.76
N HIS A 38 4.12 -7.38 1.28
CA HIS A 38 3.20 -8.31 0.61
C HIS A 38 1.80 -7.70 0.49
N SER A 39 1.36 -6.92 1.48
CA SER A 39 0.07 -6.21 1.43
C SER A 39 0.06 -5.14 0.34
N ILE A 40 1.15 -4.38 0.23
CA ILE A 40 1.31 -3.35 -0.80
C ILE A 40 1.28 -3.98 -2.19
N ARG A 41 2.02 -5.08 -2.40
CA ARG A 41 2.02 -5.81 -3.68
C ARG A 41 0.63 -6.32 -4.06
N ASN A 42 -0.12 -6.81 -3.08
CA ASN A 42 -1.50 -7.25 -3.31
C ASN A 42 -2.41 -6.10 -3.74
N TRP A 43 -2.29 -4.92 -3.11
CA TRP A 43 -3.08 -3.74 -3.51
C TRP A 43 -2.72 -3.24 -4.91
N ILE A 44 -1.43 -3.22 -5.25
CA ILE A 44 -0.98 -2.88 -6.61
C ILE A 44 -1.56 -3.88 -7.62
N SER A 45 -1.53 -5.17 -7.32
CA SER A 45 -2.08 -6.20 -8.20
C SER A 45 -3.58 -6.05 -8.43
N ILE A 46 -4.34 -5.68 -7.39
CA ILE A 46 -5.78 -5.40 -7.51
C ILE A 46 -6.00 -4.13 -8.34
N TYR A 47 -5.22 -3.08 -8.08
CA TYR A 47 -5.32 -1.80 -8.77
C TYR A 47 -5.02 -1.90 -10.27
N LEU A 48 -4.02 -2.69 -10.66
CA LEU A 48 -3.65 -2.93 -12.07
C LEU A 48 -4.51 -3.98 -12.77
N SER A 49 -5.32 -4.73 -12.02
CA SER A 49 -6.25 -5.72 -12.58
C SER A 49 -7.61 -5.11 -12.93
N VAL A 50 -7.79 -3.81 -12.71
CA VAL A 50 -8.96 -3.00 -13.11
C VAL A 50 -8.61 -2.26 -14.39
#